data_AF-A0A3A0AAG3-F1
#
_entry.id   AF-A0A3A0AAG3-F1
#
_cell.length_a   1.000
_cell.length_b   1.000
_cell.length_c   1.000
_cell.angle_alpha   90.00
_cell.angle_beta   90.00
_cell.angle_gamma   90.00
#
_symmetry.space_group_name_H-M   'P 1'
#
loop_
_entity.id
_entity.type
_entity.pdbx_description
1 polymer ?
#
loop_
_entity_poly.entity_id
_entity_poly.type
_entity_poly.pdbx_seq_one_letter_code
_entity_poly.pdbx_strand_id
1 'polypeptide(L)'
;MWIFILVLLLLAAQLNLTAIVPLQIGDPPPPWWVGGRLLWPFAVETHTLLPPGDALNTLTPVLGIGSALLFLLAAAALLGWGVPGTWFRMLIVAGIVLSIVLQVIWFSGWAILPLLVNIALLWAVFGQHVSVESLRG
;
A
#
# COMPACT_ATOMS: atom_id res chain seq x y z
N MET A 1 -6.50 18.70 -6.63
CA MET A 1 -5.56 17.58 -6.83
C MET A 1 -5.11 16.92 -5.53
N TRP A 2 -4.91 17.68 -4.43
CA TRP A 2 -4.45 17.11 -3.15
C TRP A 2 -5.36 16.01 -2.57
N ILE A 3 -6.69 16.14 -2.69
CA ILE A 3 -7.66 15.12 -2.23
C ILE A 3 -7.42 13.79 -2.95
N PHE A 4 -7.18 13.82 -4.27
CA PHE A 4 -6.92 12.62 -5.04
C PHE A 4 -5.64 11.91 -4.57
N ILE A 5 -4.57 12.67 -4.33
CA ILE A 5 -3.32 12.12 -3.79
C ILE A 5 -3.52 11.57 -2.39
N LEU A 6 -4.27 12.26 -1.53
CA LEU A 6 -4.62 11.78 -0.20
C LEU A 6 -5.37 10.44 -0.28
N VAL A 7 -6.38 10.34 -1.15
CA VAL A 7 -7.13 9.10 -1.37
C VAL A 7 -6.21 7.98 -1.85
N LEU A 8 -5.28 8.25 -2.78
CA LEU A 8 -4.31 7.25 -3.22
C LEU A 8 -3.38 6.79 -2.09
N LEU A 9 -2.91 7.70 -1.23
CA LEU A 9 -2.06 7.34 -0.08
C LEU A 9 -2.82 6.48 0.94
N LEU A 10 -4.06 6.84 1.26
CA LEU A 10 -4.90 6.07 2.16
C LEU A 10 -5.26 4.70 1.57
N LEU A 11 -5.55 4.64 0.27
CA LEU A 11 -5.81 3.39 -0.44
C LEU A 11 -4.56 2.50 -0.46
N ALA A 12 -3.37 3.05 -0.70
CA ALA A 12 -2.10 2.33 -0.64
C ALA A 12 -1.87 1.74 0.75
N ALA A 13 -2.10 2.52 1.81
CA ALA A 13 -1.97 2.06 3.18
C ALA A 13 -2.96 0.93 3.50
N GLN A 14 -4.23 1.12 3.14
CA GLN A 14 -5.29 0.12 3.32
C GLN A 14 -4.92 -1.19 2.63
N LEU A 15 -4.55 -1.15 1.34
CA LEU A 15 -4.19 -2.33 0.57
C LEU A 15 -2.99 -3.07 1.15
N ASN A 16 -2.00 -2.38 1.71
CA ASN A 16 -0.85 -3.05 2.33
C ASN A 16 -1.19 -3.67 3.69
N LEU A 17 -2.05 -3.04 4.50
CA LEU A 17 -2.47 -3.59 5.80
C LEU A 17 -3.32 -4.85 5.68
N THR A 18 -3.97 -5.07 4.53
CA THR A 18 -4.68 -6.33 4.30
C THR A 18 -3.78 -7.57 4.40
N ALA A 19 -2.46 -7.43 4.19
CA ALA A 19 -1.50 -8.52 4.38
C ALA A 19 -1.48 -9.12 5.80
N ILE A 20 -1.96 -8.37 6.80
CA ILE A 20 -1.99 -8.81 8.21
C ILE A 20 -3.10 -9.83 8.47
N VAL A 21 -4.20 -9.77 7.72
CA VAL A 21 -5.37 -10.64 7.94
C VAL A 21 -5.77 -11.28 6.62
N PRO A 22 -4.96 -12.18 6.04
CA PRO A 22 -5.24 -12.76 4.72
C PRO A 22 -6.56 -13.55 4.72
N LEU A 23 -7.20 -13.63 3.56
CA LEU A 23 -8.43 -14.41 3.36
C LEU A 23 -8.21 -15.90 3.67
N GLN A 24 -9.06 -16.51 4.49
CA GLN A 24 -8.90 -17.89 4.95
C GLN A 24 -9.44 -18.91 3.95
N ILE A 25 -8.98 -20.16 4.08
CA ILE A 25 -9.42 -21.29 3.25
C ILE A 25 -10.90 -21.58 3.53
N GLY A 26 -11.71 -21.64 2.46
CA GLY A 26 -13.14 -21.95 2.56
C GLY A 26 -14.04 -20.76 2.86
N ASP A 27 -13.48 -19.58 3.14
CA ASP A 27 -14.27 -18.34 3.09
C ASP A 27 -14.71 -18.11 1.64
N PRO A 28 -15.99 -17.79 1.38
CA PRO A 28 -16.42 -17.45 0.02
C PRO A 28 -15.54 -16.30 -0.48
N PRO A 29 -14.98 -16.38 -1.71
CA PRO A 29 -14.15 -15.32 -2.25
C PRO A 29 -14.98 -14.06 -2.17
N PRO A 30 -14.59 -13.11 -1.32
CA PRO A 30 -15.52 -12.08 -0.95
C PRO A 30 -15.63 -11.19 -2.20
N PRO A 31 -16.85 -10.86 -2.66
CA PRO A 31 -17.05 -10.04 -3.86
C PRO A 31 -16.07 -8.87 -3.88
N TRP A 32 -15.51 -8.50 -5.02
CA TRP A 32 -14.56 -7.37 -5.14
C TRP A 32 -15.04 -6.07 -4.45
N TRP A 33 -16.34 -5.99 -4.16
CA TRP A 33 -16.97 -5.06 -3.24
C TRP A 33 -18.02 -5.76 -2.34
N VAL A 34 -17.78 -5.89 -1.03
CA VAL A 34 -18.78 -6.37 -0.04
C VAL A 34 -19.04 -5.30 1.01
N GLY A 35 -20.29 -4.84 1.11
CA GLY A 35 -20.71 -3.93 2.20
C GLY A 35 -19.89 -2.63 2.28
N GLY A 36 -19.42 -2.10 1.14
CA GLY A 36 -18.58 -0.89 1.10
C GLY A 36 -17.07 -1.12 1.28
N ARG A 37 -16.59 -2.38 1.26
CA ARG A 37 -15.16 -2.73 1.43
C ARG A 37 -14.58 -3.36 0.17
N LEU A 38 -13.45 -2.82 -0.31
CA LEU A 38 -12.62 -3.39 -1.37
C LEU A 38 -11.83 -4.58 -0.81
N LEU A 39 -11.91 -5.75 -1.46
CA LEU A 39 -11.37 -6.99 -0.88
C LEU A 39 -9.99 -7.39 -1.42
N TRP A 40 -9.04 -7.34 -0.46
CA TRP A 40 -7.90 -8.22 -0.23
C TRP A 40 -7.03 -8.71 -1.41
N PRO A 41 -5.79 -8.21 -1.57
CA PRO A 41 -4.76 -8.80 -2.43
C PRO A 41 -4.19 -10.13 -1.95
N PHE A 42 -4.40 -10.47 -0.68
CA PHE A 42 -3.74 -11.59 0.00
C PHE A 42 -4.75 -12.66 0.44
N ALA A 43 -4.64 -13.86 -0.10
CA ALA A 43 -5.40 -15.03 0.33
C ALA A 43 -4.45 -16.13 0.79
N VAL A 44 -4.79 -16.91 1.82
CA VAL A 44 -3.93 -18.00 2.33
C VAL A 44 -3.54 -19.00 1.23
N GLU A 45 -4.38 -19.14 0.20
CA GLU A 45 -4.12 -20.01 -0.96
C GLU A 45 -3.21 -19.39 -2.03
N THR A 46 -2.76 -18.15 -1.83
CA THR A 46 -1.86 -17.47 -2.77
C THR A 46 -0.51 -18.16 -2.78
N HIS A 47 -0.02 -18.48 -3.97
CA HIS A 47 1.36 -18.93 -4.13
C HIS A 47 2.33 -17.82 -3.72
N THR A 48 3.16 -18.14 -2.74
CA THR A 48 4.20 -17.25 -2.25
C THR A 48 5.58 -17.70 -2.74
N LEU A 49 6.51 -16.76 -2.91
CA LEU A 49 7.89 -17.07 -3.27
C LEU A 49 8.69 -17.65 -2.09
N LEU A 50 8.25 -17.34 -0.86
CA LEU A 50 8.84 -17.90 0.36
C LEU A 50 8.01 -19.09 0.82
N PRO A 51 8.64 -20.18 1.29
CA PRO A 51 7.90 -21.29 1.85
C PRO A 51 7.09 -20.85 3.08
N PRO A 52 5.91 -21.45 3.33
CA PRO A 52 5.17 -21.23 4.56
C PRO A 52 6.05 -21.50 5.79
N GLY A 53 6.04 -20.57 6.75
CA GLY A 53 6.86 -20.68 7.96
C GLY A 53 7.18 -19.31 8.58
N ASP A 54 8.08 -19.32 9.57
CA ASP A 54 8.38 -18.14 10.40
C ASP A 54 8.87 -16.93 9.61
N ALA A 55 9.65 -17.15 8.55
CA ALA A 55 10.14 -16.08 7.68
C ALA A 55 8.97 -15.36 6.99
N LEU A 56 8.05 -16.09 6.37
CA LEU A 56 6.88 -15.51 5.70
C LEU A 56 5.95 -14.82 6.72
N ASN A 57 5.73 -15.46 7.88
CA ASN A 57 4.87 -14.96 8.95
C ASN A 57 5.43 -13.68 9.61
N THR A 58 6.74 -13.51 9.62
CA THR A 58 7.40 -12.32 10.16
C THR A 58 7.51 -11.20 9.12
N LEU A 59 7.93 -11.53 7.89
CA LEU A 59 8.15 -10.53 6.85
C LEU A 59 6.85 -9.89 6.35
N THR A 60 5.78 -10.67 6.22
CA THR A 60 4.48 -10.19 5.72
C THR A 60 3.94 -9.01 6.54
N PRO A 61 3.79 -9.10 7.88
CA PRO A 61 3.33 -7.97 8.68
C PRO A 61 4.37 -6.85 8.75
N VAL A 62 5.68 -7.14 8.79
CA VAL A 62 6.72 -6.10 8.82
C VAL A 62 6.66 -5.24 7.56
N LEU A 63 6.56 -5.87 6.38
CA LEU A 63 6.48 -5.17 5.10
C LEU A 63 5.13 -4.44 4.95
N GLY A 64 4.02 -5.08 5.31
CA GLY A 64 2.68 -4.50 5.21
C GLY A 64 2.45 -3.32 6.16
N ILE A 65 2.84 -3.44 7.43
CA ILE A 65 2.78 -2.35 8.41
C ILE A 65 3.77 -1.26 8.03
N GLY A 66 5.00 -1.63 7.67
CA GLY A 66 6.04 -0.67 7.30
C GLY A 66 5.64 0.18 6.10
N SER A 67 5.16 -0.42 5.02
CA SER A 67 4.68 0.32 3.85
C SER A 67 3.47 1.19 4.18
N ALA A 68 2.50 0.66 4.93
CA ALA A 68 1.30 1.41 5.30
C ALA A 68 1.61 2.62 6.18
N LEU A 69 2.48 2.47 7.17
CA LEU A 69 2.93 3.58 8.01
C LEU A 69 3.60 4.67 7.19
N LEU A 70 4.45 4.31 6.22
CA LEU A 70 5.09 5.30 5.34
C LEU A 70 4.08 6.06 4.49
N PHE A 71 3.06 5.38 3.95
CA PHE A 71 1.98 6.06 3.23
C PHE A 71 1.11 6.95 4.13
N LEU A 72 0.82 6.52 5.36
CA LEU A 72 0.11 7.33 6.35
C LEU A 72 0.92 8.55 6.78
N LEU A 73 2.24 8.41 6.97
CA LEU A 73 3.12 9.54 7.26
C LEU A 73 3.21 10.51 6.07
N ALA A 74 3.20 10.01 4.84
CA ALA A 74 3.11 10.86 3.65
C ALA A 74 1.76 11.61 3.60
N ALA A 75 0.66 10.95 3.96
CA ALA A 75 -0.65 11.59 4.08
C ALA A 75 -0.65 12.66 5.18
N ALA A 76 -0.03 12.37 6.33
CA ALA A 76 0.15 13.33 7.42
C ALA A 76 1.00 14.53 6.98
N ALA A 77 2.08 14.31 6.22
CA ALA A 77 2.89 15.39 5.64
C ALA A 77 2.06 16.27 4.70
N LEU A 78 1.21 15.67 3.87
CA LEU A 78 0.29 16.39 2.98
C LEU A 78 -0.75 17.22 3.75
N LEU A 79 -1.27 16.69 4.86
CA LEU A 79 -2.21 17.40 5.73
C LEU A 79 -1.52 18.44 6.65
N GLY A 80 -0.19 18.40 6.75
CA GLY A 80 0.59 19.22 7.69
C GLY A 80 0.49 18.77 9.15
N TRP A 81 0.24 17.49 9.38
CA TRP A 81 0.11 16.89 10.71
C TRP A 81 1.44 16.36 11.22
N GLY A 82 2.29 17.27 11.73
CA GLY A 82 3.52 16.92 12.46
C GLY A 82 4.66 16.32 11.62
N VAL A 83 4.43 15.93 10.37
CA VAL A 83 5.45 15.40 9.46
C VAL A 83 5.93 16.48 8.50
N PRO A 84 7.25 16.69 8.33
CA PRO A 84 7.78 17.68 7.39
C PRO A 84 7.37 17.40 5.94
N GLY A 85 6.94 18.43 5.22
CA GLY A 85 6.59 18.32 3.78
C GLY A 85 7.76 17.87 2.89
N THR A 86 9.00 18.16 3.30
CA THR A 86 10.22 17.71 2.60
C THR A 86 10.38 16.19 2.57
N TRP A 87 9.78 15.48 3.53
CA TRP A 87 9.85 14.02 3.62
C TRP A 87 8.86 13.33 2.68
N PHE A 88 7.87 14.05 2.17
CA PHE A 88 6.74 13.50 1.40
C PHE A 88 7.19 12.55 0.28
N ARG A 89 8.12 13.00 -0.56
CA ARG A 89 8.66 12.20 -1.66
C ARG A 89 9.39 10.94 -1.17
N MET A 90 10.24 11.08 -0.16
CA MET A 90 11.00 9.96 0.38
C MET A 90 10.09 8.92 1.03
N LEU A 91 9.06 9.36 1.78
CA LEU A 91 8.07 8.49 2.42
C LEU A 91 7.28 7.67 1.39
N ILE A 92 6.83 8.32 0.31
CA ILE A 92 6.13 7.63 -0.79
C ILE A 92 7.04 6.58 -1.44
N VAL A 93 8.27 6.96 -1.80
CA VAL A 93 9.19 6.03 -2.47
C VAL A 93 9.53 4.84 -1.57
N ALA A 94 9.85 5.07 -0.30
CA ALA A 94 10.15 4.01 0.65
C ALA A 94 8.93 3.08 0.87
N GLY A 95 7.73 3.65 1.00
CA GLY A 95 6.49 2.87 1.14
C GLY A 95 6.22 2.00 -0.09
N ILE A 96 6.48 2.53 -1.28
CA ILE A 96 6.33 1.79 -2.54
C ILE A 96 7.34 0.65 -2.64
N VAL A 97 8.60 0.85 -2.24
CA VAL A 97 9.60 -0.22 -2.25
C VAL A 97 9.15 -1.38 -1.36
N LEU A 98 8.74 -1.11 -0.12
CA LEU A 98 8.24 -2.15 0.79
C LEU A 98 6.97 -2.84 0.24
N SER A 99 6.06 -2.06 -0.33
CA SER A 99 4.84 -2.55 -1.00
C SER A 99 5.18 -3.48 -2.16
N ILE A 100 6.13 -3.11 -3.03
CA ILE A 100 6.57 -3.97 -4.15
C ILE A 100 7.18 -5.27 -3.64
N VAL A 101 8.08 -5.22 -2.65
CA VAL A 101 8.68 -6.44 -2.07
C VAL A 101 7.60 -7.37 -1.53
N LEU A 102 6.60 -6.82 -0.83
CA LEU A 102 5.45 -7.58 -0.33
C LEU A 102 4.65 -8.24 -1.46
N GLN A 103 4.32 -7.48 -2.52
CA GLN A 103 3.58 -8.02 -3.67
C GLN A 103 4.37 -9.07 -4.46
N VAL A 104 5.70 -8.95 -4.50
CA VAL A 104 6.57 -9.95 -5.14
C VAL A 104 6.59 -11.25 -4.32
N ILE A 105 6.67 -11.15 -2.99
CA ILE A 105 6.59 -12.33 -2.11
C ILE A 105 5.23 -13.02 -2.25
N TRP A 106 4.15 -12.24 -2.33
CA TRP A 106 2.76 -12.72 -2.47
C TRP A 106 2.26 -12.55 -3.90
N PHE A 107 2.88 -13.24 -4.85
CA PHE A 107 2.54 -13.10 -6.26
C PHE A 107 1.11 -13.61 -6.54
N SER A 108 0.18 -12.67 -6.73
CA SER A 108 -1.22 -12.96 -6.99
C SER A 108 -1.77 -12.09 -8.11
N GLY A 109 -2.83 -12.55 -8.79
CA GLY A 109 -3.55 -11.70 -9.76
C GLY A 109 -4.10 -10.42 -9.14
N TRP A 110 -4.34 -10.41 -7.82
CA TRP A 110 -4.81 -9.24 -7.09
C TRP A 110 -3.71 -8.28 -6.67
N ALA A 111 -2.42 -8.66 -6.78
CA ALA A 111 -1.29 -7.75 -6.61
C ALA A 111 -1.30 -6.58 -7.62
N ILE A 112 -2.07 -6.71 -8.71
CA ILE A 112 -2.24 -5.65 -9.72
C ILE A 112 -2.77 -4.35 -9.09
N LEU A 113 -3.74 -4.41 -8.19
CA LEU A 113 -4.31 -3.20 -7.56
C LEU A 113 -3.29 -2.39 -6.77
N PRO A 114 -2.58 -2.95 -5.76
CA PRO A 114 -1.54 -2.22 -5.05
C PRO A 114 -0.41 -1.75 -5.97
N LEU A 115 -0.06 -2.51 -7.01
CA LEU A 115 0.93 -2.08 -8.01
C LEU A 115 0.45 -0.88 -8.83
N LEU A 116 -0.81 -0.84 -9.26
CA LEU A 116 -1.37 0.30 -9.98
C LEU A 116 -1.38 1.56 -9.10
N VAL A 117 -1.72 1.44 -7.81
CA VAL A 117 -1.66 2.56 -6.87
C VAL A 117 -0.21 3.04 -6.69
N ASN A 118 0.75 2.12 -6.56
CA ASN A 118 2.17 2.46 -6.50
C ASN A 118 2.62 3.21 -7.78
N ILE A 119 2.24 2.75 -8.97
CA ILE A 119 2.58 3.40 -10.24
C ILE A 119 1.97 4.80 -10.31
N ALA A 120 0.71 4.97 -9.91
CA ALA A 120 0.06 6.28 -9.88
C ALA A 120 0.77 7.26 -8.94
N LEU A 121 1.19 6.79 -7.76
CA LEU A 121 1.96 7.59 -6.80
C LEU A 121 3.37 7.93 -7.31
N LEU A 122 4.07 6.98 -7.94
CA LEU A 122 5.37 7.24 -8.58
C LEU A 122 5.23 8.26 -9.72
N TRP A 123 4.19 8.12 -10.55
CA TRP A 123 3.92 9.07 -11.63
C TRP A 123 3.63 10.48 -11.09
N ALA A 124 2.84 10.59 -10.02
CA ALA A 124 2.59 11.88 -9.37
C ALA A 124 3.91 12.53 -8.90
N VAL A 125 4.76 11.76 -8.22
CA VAL A 125 6.02 12.27 -7.64
C VAL A 125 7.08 12.59 -8.70
N PHE A 126 7.27 11.73 -9.71
CA PHE A 126 8.36 11.87 -10.68
C PHE A 126 7.92 12.48 -12.01
N GLY A 127 6.74 12.13 -12.51
CA GLY A 127 6.22 12.63 -13.78
C GLY A 127 5.58 14.02 -13.65
N GLN A 128 4.83 14.25 -12.56
CA GLN A 128 4.17 15.53 -12.31
C GLN A 128 4.90 16.41 -11.28
N HIS A 129 6.03 15.95 -10.75
CA HIS A 129 6.82 16.66 -9.73
C HIS A 129 6.00 17.15 -8.52
N VAL A 130 4.99 16.37 -8.14
CA VAL A 130 4.06 16.70 -7.07
C VAL A 130 4.79 16.77 -5.72
N SER A 131 4.64 17.90 -5.03
CA SER A 131 5.14 18.16 -3.68
C SER A 131 4.00 18.65 -2.78
N VAL A 132 4.24 18.69 -1.46
CA VAL A 132 3.24 19.25 -0.52
C VAL A 132 2.92 20.69 -0.88
N GLU A 133 3.93 21.49 -1.23
CA GLU A 133 3.77 22.89 -1.62
C GLU A 133 2.93 23.02 -2.90
N SER A 134 3.19 22.19 -3.91
CA SER A 134 2.43 22.26 -5.17
C SER A 134 0.98 21.76 -5.04
N LEU A 135 0.67 20.94 -4.03
CA LEU A 135 -0.67 20.39 -3.82
C LEU A 135 -1.55 21.26 -2.93
N ARG A 136 -0.94 21.97 -1.97
CA ARG A 136 -1.64 22.86 -1.04
C ARG A 136 -1.70 24.31 -1.51
N GLY A 137 -0.92 24.66 -2.54
CA GLY A 137 -0.91 25.96 -3.20
C GLY A 137 -2.24 26.33 -3.85
#